data_AF-A0A6G2QXJ6-F1
#
_entry.id   AF-A0A6G2QXJ6-F1
#
_cell.length_a   1.000
_cell.length_b   1.000
_cell.length_c   1.000
_cell.angle_alpha   90.00
_cell.angle_beta   90.00
_cell.angle_gamma   90.00
#
_symmetry.space_group_name_H-M   'P 1'
#
loop_
_entity.id
_entity.type
_entity.pdbx_description
1 polymer ?
#
loop_
_entity_poly.entity_id
_entity_poly.type
_entity_poly.pdbx_seq_one_letter_code
_entity_poly.pdbx_strand_id
1 'polypeptide(L)'
;MAANKTTAQADELKPCECAAYDALPADLTDADLESGDFEVLTTGCTATTKRQFAPGHDAKLKSALIKWGALGLDIRRSEGGVATSASAAKHASRYAFAHMVTAGVQRAEAKAAEKARKAEERAARKAAPRKPKQVTAKVGRWERTGTVEGDTFTYTDAKGATKTTTKFALIG
;
A
#
# COMPACT_ATOMS: atom_id res chain seq x y z
N MET A 1 -19.70 -16.12 -55.80
CA MET A 1 -19.14 -17.17 -54.94
C MET A 1 -17.91 -16.60 -54.26
N ALA A 2 -18.04 -16.16 -53.00
CA ALA A 2 -16.92 -15.56 -52.27
C ALA A 2 -16.08 -16.68 -51.65
N ALA A 3 -14.84 -16.81 -52.13
CA ALA A 3 -13.87 -17.74 -51.57
C ALA A 3 -13.48 -17.27 -50.16
N ASN A 4 -14.04 -17.93 -49.14
CA ASN A 4 -13.67 -17.72 -47.75
C ASN A 4 -12.29 -18.36 -47.55
N LYS A 5 -11.23 -17.56 -47.67
CA LYS A 5 -9.84 -17.99 -47.49
C LYS A 5 -9.57 -18.13 -45.99
N THR A 6 -9.96 -19.26 -45.41
CA THR A 6 -9.57 -19.64 -44.05
C THR A 6 -8.07 -19.92 -44.05
N THR A 7 -7.27 -18.94 -43.65
CA THR A 7 -5.87 -19.16 -43.32
C THR A 7 -5.82 -19.98 -42.03
N ALA A 8 -5.60 -21.28 -42.17
CA ALA A 8 -5.12 -22.11 -41.08
C ALA A 8 -3.77 -21.55 -40.62
N GLN A 9 -3.77 -20.75 -39.55
CA GLN A 9 -2.52 -20.44 -38.84
C GLN A 9 -2.00 -21.75 -38.28
N ALA A 10 -0.80 -22.13 -38.71
CA ALA A 10 -0.03 -23.19 -38.10
C ALA A 10 0.02 -22.97 -36.58
N ASP A 11 0.07 -24.09 -35.87
CA ASP A 11 -0.05 -24.25 -34.42
C ASP A 11 1.18 -23.69 -33.67
N GLU A 12 1.55 -22.45 -34.00
CA GLU A 12 2.73 -21.74 -33.53
C GLU A 12 2.50 -21.28 -32.09
N LEU A 13 3.40 -21.68 -31.20
CA LEU A 13 3.35 -21.33 -29.79
C LEU A 13 3.60 -19.83 -29.65
N LYS A 14 2.58 -19.09 -29.21
CA LYS A 14 2.66 -17.65 -28.96
C LYS A 14 2.93 -17.39 -27.48
N PRO A 15 3.59 -16.28 -27.10
CA PRO A 15 3.72 -15.92 -25.70
C PRO A 15 2.34 -15.71 -25.06
N CYS A 16 2.18 -16.05 -23.78
CA CYS A 16 0.96 -15.74 -23.03
C CYS A 16 0.66 -14.25 -23.12
N GLU A 17 -0.60 -13.90 -23.38
CA GLU A 17 -1.06 -12.51 -23.39
C GLU A 17 -0.75 -11.79 -22.08
N CYS A 18 -0.79 -12.51 -20.96
CA CYS A 18 -0.43 -11.99 -19.65
C CYS A 18 1.02 -11.50 -19.55
N ALA A 19 1.95 -12.04 -20.34
CA ALA A 19 3.35 -11.63 -20.39
C ALA A 19 3.54 -10.28 -21.11
N ALA A 20 2.57 -9.85 -21.90
CA ALA A 20 2.61 -8.59 -22.63
C ALA A 20 2.42 -7.36 -21.74
N TYR A 21 2.12 -7.55 -20.46
CA TYR A 21 1.76 -6.50 -19.53
C TYR A 21 2.84 -6.21 -18.50
N ASP A 22 3.13 -4.94 -18.34
CA ASP A 22 4.01 -4.36 -17.35
C ASP A 22 3.39 -3.08 -16.76
N ALA A 23 3.83 -2.72 -15.57
CA ALA A 23 3.41 -1.51 -14.89
C ALA A 23 4.61 -0.74 -14.36
N LEU A 24 4.57 0.57 -14.55
CA LEU A 24 5.59 1.52 -14.14
C LEU A 24 5.03 2.54 -13.14
N PRO A 25 5.88 3.16 -12.32
CA PRO A 25 5.48 4.35 -11.55
C PRO A 25 4.91 5.41 -12.50
N ALA A 26 3.76 6.00 -12.17
CA ALA A 26 3.14 7.02 -13.01
C ALA A 26 3.90 8.35 -12.98
N ASP A 27 4.68 8.60 -11.91
CA ASP A 27 5.41 9.84 -11.67
C ASP A 27 6.89 9.76 -12.11
N LEU A 28 7.18 9.01 -13.18
CA LEU A 28 8.55 8.93 -13.71
C LEU A 28 9.00 10.27 -14.29
N THR A 29 10.15 10.75 -13.84
CA THR A 29 10.81 11.92 -14.44
C THR A 29 11.70 11.50 -15.62
N ASP A 30 12.05 12.45 -16.48
CA ASP A 30 12.99 12.19 -17.59
C ASP A 30 14.35 11.65 -17.08
N ALA A 31 14.79 12.08 -15.89
CA ALA A 31 16.00 11.58 -15.24
C ALA A 31 15.86 10.11 -14.77
N ASP A 32 14.68 9.69 -14.34
CA ASP A 32 14.41 8.29 -13.99
C ASP A 32 14.39 7.41 -15.25
N LEU A 33 13.85 7.94 -16.35
CA LEU A 33 13.85 7.27 -17.65
C LEU A 33 15.27 7.11 -18.22
N GLU A 34 16.14 8.11 -18.04
CA GLU A 34 17.55 8.06 -18.46
C GLU A 34 18.41 7.15 -17.60
N SER A 35 18.19 7.13 -16.29
CA SER A 35 18.92 6.26 -15.35
C SER A 35 18.46 4.81 -15.43
N GLY A 36 17.19 4.56 -15.77
CA GLY A 36 16.60 3.22 -15.78
C GLY A 36 16.33 2.64 -14.38
N ASP A 37 16.53 3.43 -13.32
CA ASP A 37 16.40 3.01 -11.92
C ASP A 37 14.95 3.12 -11.44
N PHE A 38 14.04 2.39 -12.10
CA PHE A 38 12.64 2.30 -11.69
C PHE A 38 12.13 0.87 -11.67
N GLU A 39 11.20 0.60 -10.74
CA GLU A 39 10.63 -0.74 -10.57
C GLU A 39 9.63 -1.04 -11.70
N VAL A 40 9.98 -1.99 -12.57
CA VAL A 40 9.07 -2.53 -13.58
C VAL A 40 8.34 -3.74 -13.02
N LEU A 41 7.05 -3.57 -12.73
CA LEU A 41 6.22 -4.67 -12.27
C LEU A 41 5.67 -5.43 -13.47
N THR A 42 6.07 -6.68 -13.63
CA THR A 42 5.52 -7.57 -14.68
C THR A 42 4.63 -8.64 -14.07
N THR A 43 3.87 -9.34 -14.89
CA THR A 43 3.17 -10.55 -14.43
C THR A 43 4.14 -11.71 -14.17
N GLY A 44 5.43 -11.60 -14.52
CA GLY A 44 6.43 -12.66 -14.41
C GLY A 44 6.08 -13.91 -15.20
N CYS A 45 5.29 -13.77 -16.28
CA CYS A 45 4.95 -14.90 -17.13
C CYS A 45 5.96 -15.05 -18.27
N THR A 46 6.53 -16.25 -18.39
CA THR A 46 7.38 -16.67 -19.52
C THR A 46 6.75 -17.80 -20.34
N ALA A 47 5.51 -18.19 -20.05
CA ALA A 47 4.84 -19.31 -20.70
C ALA A 47 4.46 -18.97 -22.15
N THR A 48 4.65 -19.95 -23.04
CA THR A 48 4.14 -19.94 -24.41
C THR A 48 2.97 -20.91 -24.54
N THR A 49 1.94 -20.53 -25.29
CA THR A 49 0.69 -21.26 -25.41
C THR A 49 0.10 -21.11 -26.81
N LYS A 50 -0.73 -22.08 -27.21
CA LYS A 50 -1.54 -22.02 -28.43
C LYS A 50 -2.80 -21.16 -28.25
N ARG A 51 -3.20 -20.93 -26.98
CA ARG A 51 -4.35 -20.11 -26.59
C ARG A 51 -3.90 -18.69 -26.26
N GLN A 52 -4.85 -17.78 -26.07
CA GLN A 52 -4.54 -16.42 -25.62
C GLN A 52 -3.84 -16.40 -24.24
N PHE A 53 -4.25 -17.28 -23.33
CA PHE A 53 -3.66 -17.40 -22.00
C PHE A 53 -3.17 -18.83 -21.75
N ALA A 54 -2.10 -18.95 -20.96
CA ALA A 54 -1.79 -20.22 -20.31
C ALA A 54 -2.88 -20.52 -19.24
N PRO A 55 -3.11 -21.80 -18.87
CA PRO A 55 -4.12 -22.15 -17.88
C PRO A 55 -3.97 -21.34 -16.58
N GLY A 56 -5.02 -20.62 -16.17
CA GLY A 56 -5.06 -19.80 -14.95
C GLY A 56 -4.32 -18.45 -15.02
N HIS A 57 -3.70 -18.11 -16.15
CA HIS A 57 -2.98 -16.83 -16.29
C HIS A 57 -3.88 -15.62 -16.56
N ASP A 58 -5.13 -15.85 -16.97
CA ASP A 58 -6.17 -14.82 -16.99
C ASP A 58 -6.44 -14.28 -15.58
N ALA A 59 -6.48 -15.15 -14.57
CA ALA A 59 -6.60 -14.76 -13.18
C ALA A 59 -5.35 -14.02 -12.69
N LYS A 60 -4.17 -14.43 -13.14
CA LYS A 60 -2.90 -13.76 -12.83
C LYS A 60 -2.90 -12.32 -13.38
N LEU A 61 -3.27 -12.13 -14.64
CA LEU A 61 -3.38 -10.81 -15.26
C LEU A 61 -4.44 -9.96 -14.55
N LYS A 62 -5.62 -10.51 -14.27
CA LYS A 62 -6.67 -9.82 -13.50
C LYS A 62 -6.17 -9.33 -12.14
N SER A 63 -5.50 -10.18 -11.37
CA SER A 63 -4.94 -9.81 -10.07
C SER A 63 -3.84 -8.76 -10.19
N ALA A 64 -3.01 -8.82 -11.23
CA ALA A 64 -1.99 -7.82 -11.51
C ALA A 64 -2.62 -6.45 -11.83
N LEU A 65 -3.59 -6.40 -12.77
CA LEU A 65 -4.29 -5.17 -13.13
C LEU A 65 -5.01 -4.51 -11.95
N ILE A 66 -5.61 -5.30 -11.04
CA ILE A 66 -6.23 -4.75 -9.82
C ILE A 66 -5.18 -4.14 -8.90
N LYS A 67 -4.04 -4.81 -8.70
CA LYS A 67 -2.96 -4.30 -7.85
C LYS A 67 -2.36 -3.03 -8.42
N TRP A 68 -2.00 -3.04 -9.70
CA TRP A 68 -1.40 -1.90 -10.38
C TRP A 68 -2.35 -0.71 -10.46
N GLY A 69 -3.63 -0.96 -10.78
CA GLY A 69 -4.65 0.07 -10.78
C GLY A 69 -4.86 0.69 -9.40
N ALA A 70 -4.87 -0.12 -8.34
CA ALA A 70 -4.99 0.39 -6.97
C ALA A 70 -3.77 1.17 -6.47
N LEU A 71 -2.60 0.92 -7.06
CA LEU A 71 -1.37 1.67 -6.81
C LEU A 71 -1.24 2.91 -7.71
N GLY A 72 -2.16 3.12 -8.65
CA GLY A 72 -2.10 4.24 -9.60
C GLY A 72 -0.93 4.14 -10.59
N LEU A 73 -0.41 2.94 -10.84
CA LEU A 73 0.71 2.74 -11.75
C LEU A 73 0.28 2.92 -13.21
N ASP A 74 1.20 3.36 -14.05
CA ASP A 74 1.01 3.36 -15.50
C ASP A 74 1.12 1.94 -16.03
N ILE A 75 0.02 1.41 -16.58
CA ILE A 75 -0.04 0.04 -17.08
C ILE A 75 0.17 0.08 -18.59
N ARG A 76 1.18 -0.65 -19.04
CA ARG A 76 1.53 -0.76 -20.45
C ARG A 76 1.24 -2.17 -20.96
N ARG A 77 0.92 -2.23 -22.24
CA ARG A 77 0.84 -3.48 -23.00
C ARG A 77 1.74 -3.38 -24.21
N SER A 78 2.72 -4.28 -24.30
CA SER A 78 3.61 -4.41 -25.45
C SER A 78 3.00 -5.36 -26.48
N GLU A 79 2.71 -4.86 -27.68
CA GLU A 79 2.29 -5.68 -28.82
C GLU A 79 3.06 -5.24 -30.07
N GLY A 80 3.76 -6.18 -30.71
CA GLY A 80 4.49 -5.88 -31.95
C GLY A 80 5.58 -4.81 -31.82
N GLY A 81 6.17 -4.66 -30.63
CA GLY A 81 7.18 -3.63 -30.36
C GLY A 81 6.63 -2.26 -29.99
N VAL A 82 5.30 -2.10 -29.91
CA VAL A 82 4.65 -0.86 -29.47
C VAL A 82 4.06 -1.06 -28.08
N ALA A 83 4.47 -0.22 -27.13
CA ALA A 83 3.89 -0.17 -25.80
C ALA A 83 2.72 0.83 -25.77
N THR A 84 1.53 0.34 -25.44
CA THR A 84 0.34 1.19 -25.24
C THR A 84 0.05 1.33 -23.76
N SER A 85 0.14 2.56 -23.24
CA SER A 85 -0.25 2.92 -21.88
C SER A 85 -1.76 3.14 -21.80
N ALA A 86 -2.40 2.60 -20.76
CA ALA A 86 -3.80 2.88 -20.44
C ALA A 86 -4.13 2.49 -18.99
N SER A 87 -5.31 2.90 -18.52
CA SER A 87 -5.80 2.50 -17.19
C SER A 87 -6.09 0.99 -17.10
N ALA A 88 -6.05 0.45 -15.88
CA ALA A 88 -6.37 -0.95 -15.61
C ALA A 88 -7.73 -1.38 -16.21
N ALA A 89 -8.74 -0.51 -16.11
CA ALA A 89 -10.07 -0.76 -16.66
C ALA A 89 -10.07 -0.80 -18.20
N LYS A 90 -9.31 0.09 -18.86
CA LYS A 90 -9.21 0.14 -20.32
C LYS A 90 -8.48 -1.08 -20.87
N HIS A 91 -7.42 -1.53 -20.20
CA HIS A 91 -6.75 -2.78 -20.55
C HIS A 91 -7.64 -3.99 -20.31
N ALA A 92 -8.37 -4.01 -19.19
CA ALA A 92 -9.27 -5.10 -18.85
C ALA A 92 -10.52 -5.16 -19.75
N SER A 93 -10.93 -4.07 -20.41
CA SER A 93 -12.12 -4.03 -21.28
C SER A 93 -12.02 -4.96 -22.49
N ARG A 94 -10.82 -5.42 -22.82
CA ARG A 94 -10.58 -6.42 -23.87
C ARG A 94 -11.00 -7.84 -23.46
N TYR A 95 -11.26 -8.04 -22.17
CA TYR A 95 -11.56 -9.36 -21.59
C TYR A 95 -12.87 -9.35 -20.83
N ALA A 96 -13.47 -10.53 -20.68
CA ALA A 96 -14.75 -10.70 -19.97
C ALA A 96 -14.68 -10.31 -18.48
N PHE A 97 -13.48 -10.21 -17.89
CA PHE A 97 -13.27 -9.87 -16.48
C PHE A 97 -13.13 -8.35 -16.20
N ALA A 98 -13.39 -7.48 -17.17
CA ALA A 98 -13.28 -6.02 -17.01
C ALA A 98 -13.98 -5.49 -15.75
N HIS A 99 -15.24 -5.89 -15.55
CA HIS A 99 -16.05 -5.51 -14.40
C HIS A 99 -15.41 -5.94 -13.06
N MET A 100 -14.74 -7.10 -13.03
CA MET A 100 -14.03 -7.58 -11.83
C MET A 100 -12.81 -6.73 -11.52
N VAL A 101 -12.12 -6.22 -12.54
CA VAL A 101 -10.95 -5.34 -12.35
C VAL A 101 -11.40 -4.00 -11.81
N THR A 102 -12.40 -3.36 -12.41
CA THR A 102 -12.95 -2.09 -11.94
C THR A 102 -13.44 -2.19 -10.49
N ALA A 103 -14.25 -3.20 -10.17
CA ALA A 103 -14.73 -3.43 -8.80
C ALA A 103 -13.60 -3.86 -7.85
N GLY A 104 -12.53 -4.47 -8.37
CA GLY A 104 -11.33 -4.82 -7.60
C GLY A 104 -10.53 -3.59 -7.19
N VAL A 105 -10.29 -2.67 -8.12
CA VAL A 105 -9.56 -1.41 -7.90
C VAL A 105 -10.30 -0.56 -6.87
N GLN A 106 -11.60 -0.31 -7.06
CA GLN A 106 -12.41 0.47 -6.10
C GLN A 106 -12.37 -0.11 -4.67
N ARG A 107 -12.45 -1.44 -4.53
CA ARG A 107 -12.35 -2.09 -3.22
C ARG A 107 -10.96 -1.97 -2.61
N ALA A 108 -9.91 -1.98 -3.44
CA ALA A 108 -8.54 -1.84 -2.98
C ALA A 108 -8.26 -0.40 -2.52
N GLU A 109 -8.71 0.61 -3.27
CA GLU A 109 -8.64 2.03 -2.90
C GLU A 109 -9.39 2.30 -1.59
N ALA A 110 -10.62 1.80 -1.44
CA ALA A 110 -11.39 1.95 -0.21
C ALA A 110 -10.66 1.34 1.00
N LYS A 111 -10.03 0.17 0.84
CA LYS A 111 -9.20 -0.46 1.88
C LYS A 111 -7.93 0.33 2.17
N ALA A 112 -7.30 0.94 1.17
CA ALA A 112 -6.12 1.78 1.35
C ALA A 112 -6.48 3.04 2.15
N ALA A 113 -7.57 3.72 1.81
CA ALA A 113 -8.08 4.88 2.54
C ALA A 113 -8.45 4.53 4.00
N GLU A 114 -9.10 3.40 4.23
CA GLU A 114 -9.42 2.96 5.60
C GLU A 114 -8.15 2.67 6.42
N LYS A 115 -7.15 2.03 5.81
CA LYS A 115 -5.85 1.77 6.45
C LYS A 115 -5.12 3.07 6.78
N ALA A 116 -5.11 4.04 5.87
CA ALA A 116 -4.52 5.35 6.10
C ALA A 116 -5.17 6.06 7.30
N ARG A 117 -6.50 6.14 7.33
CA ARG A 117 -7.25 6.71 8.46
C ARG A 117 -6.93 6.02 9.79
N LYS A 118 -6.89 4.68 9.80
CA LYS A 118 -6.52 3.90 11.01
C LYS A 118 -5.07 4.13 11.42
N ALA A 119 -4.16 4.34 10.46
CA ALA A 119 -2.77 4.65 10.75
C ALA A 119 -2.62 6.05 11.36
N GLU A 120 -3.33 7.04 10.83
CA GLU A 120 -3.40 8.40 11.37
C GLU A 120 -3.99 8.42 12.79
N GLU A 121 -5.09 7.70 13.04
CA GLU A 121 -5.69 7.60 14.37
C GLU A 121 -4.71 6.98 15.38
N ARG A 122 -3.99 5.93 14.96
CA ARG A 122 -2.95 5.31 15.80
C ARG A 122 -1.77 6.24 16.03
N ALA A 123 -1.36 7.01 15.03
CA ALA A 123 -0.31 8.01 15.16
C ALA A 123 -0.73 9.13 16.12
N ALA A 124 -1.95 9.63 16.00
CA ALA A 124 -2.53 10.63 16.91
C ALA A 124 -2.63 10.12 18.36
N ARG A 125 -3.08 8.86 18.57
CA ARG A 125 -3.08 8.25 19.92
C ARG A 125 -1.68 8.10 20.50
N LYS A 126 -0.66 7.87 19.67
CA LYS A 126 0.75 7.80 20.13
C LYS A 126 1.33 9.19 20.42
N ALA A 127 0.94 10.20 19.65
CA ALA A 127 1.39 11.58 19.81
C ALA A 127 0.68 12.32 20.95
N ALA A 128 -0.48 11.85 21.40
CA ALA A 128 -1.19 12.46 22.51
C ALA A 128 -0.32 12.43 23.79
N PRO A 129 -0.14 13.59 24.46
CA PRO A 129 0.65 13.65 25.68
C PRO A 129 0.05 12.71 26.72
N ARG A 130 0.87 11.78 27.20
CA ARG A 130 0.48 10.90 28.30
C ARG A 130 0.21 11.80 29.50
N LYS A 131 -1.04 11.80 29.98
CA LYS A 131 -1.37 12.53 31.21
C LYS A 131 -0.41 12.05 32.31
N PRO A 132 0.26 12.97 33.02
CA PRO A 132 1.17 12.59 34.08
C PRO A 132 0.45 11.68 35.08
N LYS A 133 1.03 10.51 35.34
CA LYS A 133 0.46 9.57 36.30
C LYS A 133 0.66 10.17 37.69
N GLN A 134 -0.43 10.60 38.32
CA GLN A 134 -0.38 11.00 39.73
C GLN A 134 0.00 9.78 40.56
N VAL A 135 0.99 9.95 41.42
CA VAL A 135 1.49 8.93 42.33
C VAL A 135 1.57 9.50 43.74
N THR A 136 1.35 8.63 44.71
CA THR A 136 1.51 8.94 46.13
C THR A 136 2.95 8.63 46.53
N ALA A 137 3.65 9.61 47.09
CA ALA A 137 5.02 9.45 47.55
C ALA A 137 5.20 10.03 48.95
N LYS A 138 6.11 9.43 49.71
CA LYS A 138 6.56 9.94 51.00
C LYS A 138 7.68 10.95 50.77
N VAL A 139 7.46 12.18 51.21
CA VAL A 139 8.45 13.26 51.21
C VAL A 139 8.77 13.62 52.66
N GLY A 140 9.94 13.18 53.12
CA GLY A 140 10.31 13.27 54.54
C GLY A 140 9.37 12.42 55.41
N ARG A 141 8.64 13.06 56.33
CA ARG A 141 7.67 12.38 57.22
C ARG A 141 6.26 12.29 56.64
N TRP A 142 5.96 13.03 55.58
CA TRP A 142 4.59 13.23 55.08
C TRP A 142 4.33 12.51 53.77
N GLU A 143 3.09 12.07 53.57
CA GLU A 143 2.61 11.49 52.32
C GLU A 143 2.00 12.60 51.45
N ARG A 144 2.37 12.63 50.17
CA ARG A 144 1.95 13.65 49.22
C ARG A 144 1.58 13.00 47.89
N THR A 145 0.51 13.51 47.26
CA THR A 145 0.12 13.12 45.90
C THR A 145 0.71 14.13 44.93
N GLY A 146 1.37 13.63 43.89
CA GLY A 146 2.07 14.48 42.94
C GLY A 146 2.44 13.74 41.67
N THR A 147 3.25 14.38 40.85
CA THR A 147 3.71 13.86 39.57
C THR A 147 5.17 13.50 39.67
N VAL A 148 5.56 12.32 39.17
CA VAL A 148 6.98 11.95 38.99
C VAL A 148 7.37 12.09 37.54
N GLU A 149 8.42 12.85 37.28
CA GLU A 149 9.10 12.94 35.99
C GLU A 149 10.59 12.62 36.22
N GLY A 150 11.03 11.44 35.75
CA GLY A 150 12.39 10.94 36.03
C GLY A 150 12.64 10.77 37.53
N ASP A 151 13.72 11.38 38.04
CA ASP A 151 14.12 11.32 39.46
C ASP A 151 13.50 12.45 40.31
N THR A 152 12.49 13.14 39.77
CA THR A 152 11.94 14.34 40.36
C THR A 152 10.46 14.17 40.65
N PHE A 153 10.07 14.40 41.92
CA PHE A 153 8.69 14.40 42.39
C PHE A 153 8.19 15.82 42.64
N THR A 154 7.13 16.21 41.94
CA THR A 154 6.47 17.51 42.07
C THR A 154 5.14 17.35 42.78
N TYR A 155 4.93 18.08 43.88
CA TYR A 155 3.71 18.01 44.69
C TYR A 155 3.29 19.38 45.21
N THR A 156 2.02 19.51 45.60
CA THR A 156 1.49 20.72 46.23
C THR A 156 1.54 20.59 47.76
N ASP A 157 2.18 21.54 48.43
CA ASP A 157 2.22 21.64 49.90
C ASP A 157 0.82 22.02 50.45
N ALA A 158 0.58 21.78 51.75
CA ALA A 158 -0.62 22.21 52.46
C ALA A 158 -0.84 23.74 52.42
N LYS A 159 0.21 24.51 52.12
CA LYS A 159 0.13 25.97 51.89
C LYS A 159 -0.18 26.36 50.43
N GLY A 160 -0.48 25.39 49.56
CA GLY A 160 -0.79 25.63 48.14
C GLY A 160 0.42 25.86 47.23
N ALA A 161 1.65 25.82 47.77
CA ALA A 161 2.86 26.02 46.97
C ALA A 161 3.30 24.72 46.28
N THR A 162 3.61 24.80 45.00
CA THR A 162 4.23 23.70 44.23
C THR A 162 5.68 23.53 44.65
N LYS A 163 6.06 22.31 45.03
CA LYS A 163 7.43 21.96 45.43
C LYS A 163 7.91 20.75 44.67
N THR A 164 9.22 20.72 44.46
CA THR A 164 9.91 19.72 43.65
C THR A 164 11.02 19.10 44.50
N THR A 165 11.10 17.77 44.57
CA THR A 165 12.09 17.04 45.37
C THR A 165 12.64 15.83 44.62
N THR A 166 13.92 15.54 44.81
CA THR A 166 14.58 14.30 44.34
C THR A 166 14.65 13.22 45.42
N LYS A 167 14.32 13.56 46.67
CA LYS A 167 14.27 12.63 47.80
C LYS A 167 12.82 12.31 48.13
N PHE A 168 12.34 11.19 47.61
CA PHE A 168 11.01 10.66 47.89
C PHE A 168 11.04 9.13 47.87
N ALA A 169 10.10 8.51 48.58
CA ALA A 169 9.84 7.07 48.49
C ALA A 169 8.43 6.88 47.93
N LEU A 170 8.30 6.20 46.79
CA LEU A 170 6.99 5.87 46.24
C LEU A 170 6.26 4.93 47.19
N ILE A 171 5.02 5.28 47.52
CA ILE A 171 4.11 4.42 48.25
C ILE A 171 3.23 3.78 47.19
N GLY A 172 3.65 2.60 46.74
CA GLY A 172 2.87 1.73 45.86
C GLY A 172 2.03 0.77 46.68
#